data_AF-A0A4Q5LFZ2-F1
#
_entry.id   AF-A0A4Q5LFZ2-F1
#
_cell.length_a   1.000
_cell.length_b   1.000
_cell.length_c   1.000
_cell.angle_alpha   90.00
_cell.angle_beta   90.00
_cell.angle_gamma   90.00
#
_symmetry.space_group_name_H-M   'P 1'
#
loop_
_entity.id
_entity.type
_entity.pdbx_description
1 polymer ?
#
loop_
_entity_poly.entity_id
_entity_poly.type
_entity_poly.pdbx_seq_one_letter_code
_entity_poly.pdbx_strand_id
1 'polypeptide(L)'
;MPASASFVAWLHTLPTTFYDQLAHALSLHGMACAELLAHPQQELPQQVMGLTGLDAAQVAQLNTIGSHDQLVAALAENPRRLYDLLLVGGLVLDTSLAAPVLAYVRQQMFIDEAQLVTLKHYCLELSGTFLGALEQQLPAEPSIGLHRLQVEAAFARYVANNPPPAPPVATIRFTDPQLQMMRLALLLVHSLPEAGEQPFMRAVAALEPLQPVALEPMIARLGQLQPAEALPLTMPELVQLYAAMQVCGMVFVSDVLGTLGLEQALPQPTAEDAATSPAAPASSRQAVGEMVSSFTQWVQQTFPDAPEIAAARTRVLALADAL
;
A
#
# COMPACT_ATOMS: atom_id res chain seq x y z
N MET A 1 -39.65 -27.40 -12.94
CA MET A 1 -39.62 -27.83 -11.53
C MET A 1 -38.83 -29.13 -11.20
N PRO A 2 -37.87 -29.63 -12.01
CA PRO A 2 -37.01 -30.76 -11.59
C PRO A 2 -35.69 -30.37 -10.88
N ALA A 3 -35.22 -29.12 -11.00
CA ALA A 3 -33.93 -28.68 -10.43
C ALA A 3 -33.91 -28.66 -8.89
N SER A 4 -35.03 -28.30 -8.25
CA SER A 4 -35.14 -28.18 -6.79
C SER A 4 -35.02 -29.52 -6.07
N ALA A 5 -35.53 -30.61 -6.67
CA ALA A 5 -35.45 -31.95 -6.09
C ALA A 5 -34.03 -32.54 -6.15
N SER A 6 -33.29 -32.25 -7.23
CA SER A 6 -31.90 -32.66 -7.40
C SER A 6 -30.98 -31.96 -6.38
N PHE A 7 -31.20 -30.67 -6.14
CA PHE A 7 -30.42 -29.90 -5.17
C PHE A 7 -30.61 -30.40 -3.74
N VAL A 8 -31.87 -30.62 -3.32
CA VAL A 8 -32.18 -31.17 -1.99
C VAL A 8 -31.61 -32.57 -1.82
N ALA A 9 -31.69 -33.43 -2.84
CA ALA A 9 -31.08 -34.75 -2.80
C ALA A 9 -29.56 -34.67 -2.64
N TRP A 10 -28.88 -33.76 -3.35
CA TRP A 10 -27.44 -33.53 -3.22
C TRP A 10 -27.06 -33.03 -1.81
N LEU A 11 -27.84 -32.12 -1.21
CA LEU A 11 -27.56 -31.65 0.17
C LEU A 11 -27.51 -32.81 1.17
N HIS A 12 -28.36 -33.82 1.01
CA HIS A 12 -28.36 -35.02 1.86
C HIS A 12 -27.19 -35.98 1.59
N THR A 13 -26.42 -35.78 0.52
CA THR A 13 -25.20 -36.56 0.23
C THR A 13 -23.94 -35.96 0.86
N LEU A 14 -24.02 -34.74 1.42
CA LEU A 14 -22.88 -34.13 2.09
C LEU A 14 -22.49 -34.91 3.35
N PRO A 15 -21.20 -35.25 3.55
CA PRO A 15 -20.75 -35.88 4.78
C PRO A 15 -21.06 -35.03 6.01
N THR A 16 -21.38 -35.66 7.14
CA THR A 16 -21.65 -34.93 8.40
C THR A 16 -20.43 -34.13 8.90
N THR A 17 -19.22 -34.53 8.51
CA THR A 17 -17.95 -33.83 8.80
C THR A 17 -17.63 -32.71 7.82
N PHE A 18 -18.47 -32.47 6.81
CA PHE A 18 -18.21 -31.50 5.75
C PHE A 18 -18.07 -30.07 6.29
N TYR A 19 -18.90 -29.71 7.28
CA TYR A 19 -18.81 -28.39 7.91
C TYR A 19 -17.48 -28.20 8.64
N ASP A 20 -17.00 -29.20 9.38
CA ASP A 20 -15.74 -29.10 10.12
C ASP A 20 -14.55 -28.86 9.19
N GLN A 21 -14.60 -29.41 7.98
CA GLN A 21 -13.59 -29.15 6.94
C GLN A 21 -13.66 -27.72 6.42
N LEU A 22 -14.88 -27.20 6.21
CA LEU A 22 -15.14 -25.90 5.59
C LEU A 22 -15.16 -24.73 6.59
N ALA A 23 -15.30 -24.97 7.88
CA ALA A 23 -15.56 -23.94 8.91
C ALA A 23 -14.53 -22.81 8.88
N HIS A 24 -13.23 -23.15 8.79
CA HIS A 24 -12.16 -22.16 8.70
C HIS A 24 -12.23 -21.34 7.41
N ALA A 25 -12.56 -21.98 6.28
CA ALA A 25 -12.77 -21.28 5.03
C ALA A 25 -13.98 -20.35 5.12
N LEU A 26 -15.14 -20.81 5.63
CA LEU A 26 -16.34 -19.98 5.80
C LEU A 26 -16.07 -18.77 6.69
N SER A 27 -15.38 -18.96 7.81
CA SER A 27 -15.02 -17.87 8.71
C SER A 27 -14.11 -16.84 8.01
N LEU A 28 -13.10 -17.30 7.26
CA LEU A 28 -12.19 -16.42 6.55
C LEU A 28 -12.89 -15.61 5.44
N HIS A 29 -13.76 -16.25 4.65
CA HIS A 29 -14.56 -15.57 3.62
C HIS A 29 -15.56 -14.60 4.23
N GLY A 30 -16.16 -14.99 5.36
CA GLY A 30 -17.04 -14.17 6.18
C GLY A 30 -16.38 -12.89 6.68
N MET A 31 -15.16 -12.99 7.21
CA MET A 31 -14.36 -11.83 7.63
C MET A 31 -13.99 -10.95 6.44
N ALA A 32 -13.58 -11.54 5.32
CA ALA A 32 -13.24 -10.80 4.10
C ALA A 32 -14.44 -10.00 3.55
N CYS A 33 -15.61 -10.61 3.48
CA CYS A 33 -16.84 -9.93 3.09
C CYS A 33 -17.26 -8.84 4.09
N ALA A 34 -17.12 -9.09 5.40
CA ALA A 34 -17.44 -8.09 6.42
C ALA A 34 -16.52 -6.88 6.31
N GLU A 35 -15.22 -7.09 6.07
CA GLU A 35 -14.24 -6.02 5.87
C GLU A 35 -14.56 -5.18 4.64
N LEU A 36 -14.87 -5.83 3.50
CA LEU A 36 -15.30 -5.13 2.28
C LEU A 36 -16.53 -4.24 2.56
N LEU A 37 -17.52 -4.77 3.28
CA LEU A 37 -18.78 -4.08 3.53
C LEU A 37 -18.74 -3.08 4.70
N ALA A 38 -17.64 -3.03 5.45
CA ALA A 38 -17.43 -2.03 6.51
C ALA A 38 -17.28 -0.61 5.94
N HIS A 39 -16.95 -0.48 4.64
CA HIS A 39 -16.77 0.79 3.94
C HIS A 39 -17.79 0.98 2.80
N PRO A 40 -19.11 1.06 3.08
CA PRO A 40 -20.17 1.06 2.07
C PRO A 40 -20.18 2.30 1.16
N GLN A 41 -19.37 3.32 1.47
CA GLN A 41 -19.24 4.52 0.64
C GLN A 41 -18.26 4.33 -0.53
N GLN A 42 -17.45 3.27 -0.52
CA GLN A 42 -16.52 2.97 -1.60
C GLN A 42 -17.24 2.36 -2.80
N GLU A 43 -16.69 2.58 -4.00
CA GLU A 43 -17.30 2.15 -5.26
C GLU A 43 -17.46 0.61 -5.35
N LEU A 44 -16.42 -0.14 -4.97
CA LEU A 44 -16.44 -1.61 -5.07
C LEU A 44 -17.51 -2.24 -4.17
N PRO A 45 -17.62 -1.93 -2.86
CA PRO A 45 -18.71 -2.44 -2.02
C PRO A 45 -20.11 -2.16 -2.58
N GLN A 46 -20.35 -0.95 -3.12
CA GLN A 46 -21.65 -0.62 -3.73
C GLN A 46 -21.95 -1.46 -4.98
N GLN A 47 -20.96 -1.65 -5.84
CA GLN A 47 -21.10 -2.51 -7.03
C GLN A 47 -21.35 -3.96 -6.63
N VAL A 48 -20.61 -4.48 -5.65
CA VAL A 48 -20.78 -5.85 -5.15
C VAL A 48 -22.16 -6.04 -4.54
N MET A 49 -22.60 -5.14 -3.65
CA MET A 49 -23.95 -5.16 -3.08
C MET A 49 -25.03 -5.11 -4.17
N GLY A 50 -24.84 -4.31 -5.22
CA GLY A 50 -25.78 -4.21 -6.34
C GLY A 50 -25.85 -5.48 -7.20
N LEU A 51 -24.73 -6.20 -7.36
CA LEU A 51 -24.65 -7.43 -8.15
C LEU A 51 -25.13 -8.67 -7.39
N THR A 52 -24.79 -8.78 -6.11
CA THR A 52 -25.05 -10.00 -5.31
C THR A 52 -26.25 -9.85 -4.36
N GLY A 53 -26.64 -8.63 -4.03
CA GLY A 53 -27.60 -8.36 -2.95
C GLY A 53 -27.07 -8.68 -1.55
N LEU A 54 -25.78 -9.04 -1.43
CA LEU A 54 -25.12 -9.38 -0.17
C LEU A 54 -24.85 -8.08 0.61
N ASP A 55 -25.42 -7.97 1.80
CA ASP A 55 -25.22 -6.85 2.71
C ASP A 55 -24.56 -7.29 4.03
N ALA A 56 -24.18 -6.34 4.88
CA ALA A 56 -23.50 -6.63 6.14
C ALA A 56 -24.34 -7.49 7.10
N ALA A 57 -25.68 -7.36 7.08
CA ALA A 57 -26.56 -8.15 7.93
C ALA A 57 -26.64 -9.61 7.46
N GLN A 58 -26.68 -9.82 6.14
CA GLN A 58 -26.64 -11.15 5.54
C GLN A 58 -25.30 -11.84 5.79
N VAL A 59 -24.18 -11.13 5.66
CA VAL A 59 -22.86 -11.66 6.01
C VAL A 59 -22.80 -12.03 7.49
N ALA A 60 -23.28 -11.16 8.38
CA ALA A 60 -23.34 -11.46 9.82
C ALA A 60 -24.19 -12.70 10.11
N GLN A 61 -25.33 -12.87 9.45
CA GLN A 61 -26.18 -14.06 9.58
C GLN A 61 -25.45 -15.32 9.11
N LEU A 62 -24.80 -15.29 7.94
CA LEU A 62 -24.05 -16.43 7.40
C LEU A 62 -22.87 -16.80 8.29
N ASN A 63 -22.22 -15.81 8.94
CA ASN A 63 -21.14 -16.03 9.89
C ASN A 63 -21.59 -16.70 11.20
N THR A 64 -22.90 -16.81 11.45
CA THR A 64 -23.43 -17.57 12.61
C THR A 64 -23.54 -19.07 12.35
N ILE A 65 -23.33 -19.54 11.12
CA ILE A 65 -23.32 -20.97 10.79
C ILE A 65 -22.18 -21.63 11.56
N GLY A 66 -22.54 -22.37 12.60
CA GLY A 66 -21.65 -23.03 13.55
C GLY A 66 -21.70 -24.56 13.48
N SER A 67 -22.54 -25.14 12.61
CA SER A 67 -22.71 -26.59 12.50
C SER A 67 -23.13 -27.05 11.09
N HIS A 68 -22.98 -28.35 10.84
CA HIS A 68 -23.42 -28.98 9.59
C HIS A 68 -24.92 -28.78 9.33
N ASP A 69 -25.78 -28.97 10.35
CA ASP A 69 -27.23 -28.81 10.19
C ASP A 69 -27.60 -27.37 9.83
N GLN A 70 -26.92 -26.39 10.42
CA GLN A 70 -27.11 -24.97 10.08
C GLN A 70 -26.65 -24.65 8.66
N LEU A 71 -25.55 -25.25 8.21
CA LEU A 71 -25.05 -25.11 6.84
C LEU A 71 -26.07 -25.65 5.83
N VAL A 72 -26.58 -26.87 6.07
CA VAL A 72 -27.59 -27.50 5.21
C VAL A 72 -28.88 -26.67 5.21
N ALA A 73 -29.33 -26.16 6.37
CA ALA A 73 -30.49 -25.31 6.45
C ALA A 73 -30.32 -24.00 5.66
N ALA A 74 -29.16 -23.33 5.77
CA ALA A 74 -28.86 -22.11 5.04
C ALA A 74 -28.84 -22.35 3.51
N LEU A 75 -28.25 -23.47 3.08
CA LEU A 75 -28.25 -23.89 1.68
C LEU A 75 -29.65 -24.23 1.16
N ALA A 76 -30.49 -24.86 1.98
CA ALA A 76 -31.87 -25.17 1.60
C ALA A 76 -32.75 -23.91 1.49
N GLU A 77 -32.52 -22.90 2.34
CA GLU A 77 -33.27 -21.65 2.33
C GLU A 77 -32.89 -20.76 1.14
N ASN A 78 -31.59 -20.47 0.99
CA ASN A 78 -31.10 -19.62 -0.10
C ASN A 78 -29.64 -19.95 -0.44
N PRO A 79 -29.41 -20.92 -1.34
CA PRO A 79 -28.06 -21.35 -1.66
C PRO A 79 -27.25 -20.28 -2.38
N ARG A 80 -27.92 -19.30 -3.00
CA ARG A 80 -27.26 -18.17 -3.66
C ARG A 80 -26.52 -17.27 -2.69
N ARG A 81 -27.03 -17.09 -1.46
CA ARG A 81 -26.34 -16.28 -0.44
C ARG A 81 -24.99 -16.86 -0.06
N LEU A 82 -24.92 -18.18 0.14
CA LEU A 82 -23.66 -18.84 0.46
C LEU A 82 -22.71 -18.83 -0.74
N TYR A 83 -23.24 -19.03 -1.94
CA TYR A 83 -22.48 -18.88 -3.19
C TYR A 83 -21.83 -17.49 -3.29
N ASP A 84 -22.61 -16.42 -3.10
CA ASP A 84 -22.12 -15.05 -3.22
C ASP A 84 -21.13 -14.70 -2.10
N LEU A 85 -21.32 -15.20 -0.88
CA LEU A 85 -20.36 -15.06 0.21
C LEU A 85 -18.99 -15.68 -0.15
N LEU A 86 -19.00 -16.89 -0.70
CA LEU A 86 -17.78 -17.60 -1.07
C LEU A 86 -17.10 -16.96 -2.28
N LEU A 87 -17.86 -16.54 -3.30
CA LEU A 87 -17.34 -15.84 -4.46
C LEU A 87 -16.69 -14.50 -4.07
N VAL A 88 -17.45 -13.64 -3.37
CA VAL A 88 -16.96 -12.32 -2.96
C VAL A 88 -15.81 -12.45 -1.96
N GLY A 89 -15.93 -13.32 -0.97
CA GLY A 89 -14.89 -13.53 0.03
C GLY A 89 -13.58 -14.02 -0.59
N GLY A 90 -13.66 -14.94 -1.56
CA GLY A 90 -12.48 -15.42 -2.28
C GLY A 90 -11.80 -14.31 -3.08
N LEU A 91 -12.59 -13.50 -3.80
CA LEU A 91 -12.07 -12.37 -4.57
C LEU A 91 -11.45 -11.29 -3.66
N VAL A 92 -12.06 -10.98 -2.52
CA VAL A 92 -11.46 -10.05 -1.54
C VAL A 92 -10.12 -10.58 -1.05
N LEU A 93 -10.06 -11.86 -0.68
CA LEU A 93 -8.84 -12.51 -0.17
C LEU A 93 -7.67 -12.41 -1.15
N ASP A 94 -7.93 -12.34 -2.45
CA ASP A 94 -6.92 -12.19 -3.52
C ASP A 94 -6.53 -10.74 -3.85
N THR A 95 -7.06 -9.76 -3.11
CA THR A 95 -6.71 -8.35 -3.26
C THR A 95 -6.04 -7.78 -2.01
N SER A 96 -5.54 -6.54 -2.13
CA SER A 96 -5.00 -5.78 -0.99
C SER A 96 -6.05 -5.49 0.10
N LEU A 97 -7.35 -5.58 -0.21
CA LEU A 97 -8.43 -5.42 0.76
C LEU A 97 -8.42 -6.47 1.87
N ALA A 98 -7.80 -7.63 1.63
CA ALA A 98 -7.68 -8.67 2.64
C ALA A 98 -6.66 -8.37 3.74
N ALA A 99 -5.81 -7.34 3.58
CA ALA A 99 -4.70 -7.09 4.50
C ALA A 99 -5.11 -6.99 5.99
N PRO A 100 -6.19 -6.27 6.37
CA PRO A 100 -6.62 -6.20 7.77
C PRO A 100 -7.07 -7.57 8.31
N VAL A 101 -7.80 -8.33 7.49
CA VAL A 101 -8.30 -9.67 7.85
C VAL A 101 -7.13 -10.65 8.02
N LEU A 102 -6.19 -10.65 7.08
CA LEU A 102 -5.01 -11.52 7.14
C LEU A 102 -4.09 -11.16 8.32
N ALA A 103 -3.93 -9.87 8.62
CA ALA A 103 -3.19 -9.42 9.80
C ALA A 103 -3.86 -9.88 11.11
N TYR A 104 -5.19 -9.79 11.19
CA TYR A 104 -5.97 -10.29 12.32
C TYR A 104 -5.80 -11.80 12.51
N VAL A 105 -5.95 -12.59 11.45
CA VAL A 105 -5.78 -14.06 11.48
C VAL A 105 -4.36 -14.42 11.93
N ARG A 106 -3.36 -13.74 11.40
CA ARG A 106 -1.95 -13.93 11.78
C ARG A 106 -1.74 -13.70 13.27
N GLN A 107 -2.31 -12.62 13.81
CA GLN A 107 -2.22 -12.29 15.24
C GLN A 107 -2.97 -13.30 16.11
N GLN A 108 -4.17 -13.71 15.71
CA GLN A 108 -5.01 -14.62 16.48
C GLN A 108 -4.43 -16.04 16.53
N MET A 109 -3.84 -16.51 15.43
CA MET A 109 -3.28 -17.85 15.30
C MET A 109 -1.79 -17.93 15.67
N PHE A 110 -1.13 -16.79 15.91
CA PHE A 110 0.32 -16.71 16.17
C PHE A 110 1.17 -17.40 15.09
N ILE A 111 0.81 -17.20 13.82
CA ILE A 111 1.49 -17.80 12.68
C ILE A 111 2.40 -16.79 11.96
N ASP A 112 3.41 -17.29 11.26
CA ASP A 112 4.24 -16.45 10.39
C ASP A 112 3.61 -16.22 9.00
N GLU A 113 4.29 -15.43 8.17
CA GLU A 113 3.81 -15.07 6.84
C GLU A 113 3.68 -16.27 5.89
N ALA A 114 4.62 -17.24 5.96
CA ALA A 114 4.61 -18.41 5.09
C ALA A 114 3.46 -19.37 5.47
N GLN A 115 3.22 -19.52 6.77
CA GLN A 115 2.08 -20.27 7.30
C GLN A 115 0.75 -19.60 6.94
N LEU A 116 0.68 -18.28 7.00
CA LEU A 116 -0.50 -17.52 6.60
C LEU A 116 -0.83 -17.69 5.11
N VAL A 117 0.19 -17.64 4.24
CA VAL A 117 0.03 -17.91 2.80
C VAL A 117 -0.48 -19.33 2.56
N THR A 118 0.08 -20.32 3.28
CA THR A 118 -0.35 -21.72 3.18
C THR A 118 -1.80 -21.90 3.61
N LEU A 119 -2.18 -21.29 4.74
CA LEU A 119 -3.55 -21.31 5.25
C LEU A 119 -4.53 -20.65 4.27
N LYS A 120 -4.18 -19.47 3.76
CA LYS A 120 -4.99 -18.75 2.75
C LYS A 120 -5.21 -19.64 1.53
N HIS A 121 -4.14 -20.23 0.99
CA HIS A 121 -4.21 -21.09 -0.18
C HIS A 121 -5.12 -22.31 0.05
N TYR A 122 -4.93 -23.01 1.16
CA TYR A 122 -5.78 -24.13 1.56
C TYR A 122 -7.27 -23.73 1.64
N CYS A 123 -7.58 -22.61 2.29
CA CYS A 123 -8.95 -22.11 2.41
C CYS A 123 -9.57 -21.76 1.04
N LEU A 124 -8.80 -21.18 0.12
CA LEU A 124 -9.26 -20.82 -1.22
C LEU A 124 -9.46 -22.05 -2.13
N GLU A 125 -8.58 -23.05 -2.05
CA GLU A 125 -8.76 -24.29 -2.82
C GLU A 125 -9.99 -25.06 -2.36
N LEU A 126 -10.18 -25.17 -1.04
CA LEU A 126 -11.33 -25.85 -0.46
C LEU A 126 -12.64 -25.12 -0.79
N SER A 127 -12.68 -23.79 -0.60
CA SER A 127 -13.87 -22.99 -0.91
C SER A 127 -14.15 -22.97 -2.41
N GLY A 128 -13.11 -22.91 -3.26
CA GLY A 128 -13.25 -22.95 -4.72
C GLY A 128 -13.82 -24.29 -5.21
N THR A 129 -13.39 -25.40 -4.62
CA THR A 129 -13.95 -26.73 -4.92
C THR A 129 -15.43 -26.78 -4.55
N PHE A 130 -15.79 -26.27 -3.38
CA PHE A 130 -17.19 -26.24 -2.95
C PHE A 130 -18.04 -25.27 -3.78
N LEU A 131 -17.51 -24.09 -4.13
CA LEU A 131 -18.16 -23.12 -5.00
C LEU A 131 -18.47 -23.74 -6.37
N GLY A 132 -17.50 -24.44 -6.98
CA GLY A 132 -17.71 -25.14 -8.24
C GLY A 132 -18.75 -26.26 -8.14
N ALA A 133 -18.81 -26.97 -7.01
CA ALA A 133 -19.87 -27.95 -6.77
C ALA A 133 -21.25 -27.27 -6.64
N LEU A 134 -21.35 -26.12 -5.96
CA LEU A 134 -22.59 -25.35 -5.87
C LEU A 134 -23.05 -24.84 -7.24
N GLU A 135 -22.15 -24.37 -8.09
CA GLU A 135 -22.47 -23.90 -9.45
C GLU A 135 -23.12 -24.99 -10.31
N GLN A 136 -22.69 -26.25 -10.14
CA GLN A 136 -23.24 -27.38 -10.87
C GLN A 136 -24.65 -27.78 -10.40
N GLN A 137 -24.99 -27.46 -9.15
CA GLN A 137 -26.25 -27.88 -8.51
C GLN A 137 -27.31 -26.77 -8.51
N LEU A 138 -26.90 -25.50 -8.62
CA LEU A 138 -27.78 -24.35 -8.70
C LEU A 138 -28.47 -24.28 -10.08
N PRO A 139 -29.73 -23.80 -10.14
CA PRO A 139 -30.46 -23.68 -11.40
C PRO A 139 -29.80 -22.66 -12.35
N ALA A 140 -29.78 -22.99 -13.64
CA ALA A 140 -29.04 -22.25 -14.68
C ALA A 140 -29.57 -20.84 -15.01
N GLU A 141 -30.66 -20.35 -14.40
CA GLU A 141 -31.20 -19.01 -14.68
C GLU A 141 -31.47 -18.17 -13.42
N PRO A 142 -31.05 -16.88 -13.43
CA PRO A 142 -30.17 -16.26 -14.44
C PRO A 142 -28.78 -16.91 -14.43
N SER A 143 -28.12 -16.97 -15.61
CA SER A 143 -26.86 -17.72 -15.81
C SER A 143 -25.84 -17.37 -14.73
N ILE A 144 -25.58 -18.34 -13.85
CA ILE A 144 -24.62 -18.21 -12.74
C ILE A 144 -23.25 -17.82 -13.27
N GLY A 145 -22.87 -18.32 -14.45
CA GLY A 145 -21.64 -17.93 -15.13
C GLY A 145 -21.59 -16.44 -15.50
N LEU A 146 -22.69 -15.86 -16.00
CA LEU A 146 -22.74 -14.41 -16.27
C LEU A 146 -22.66 -13.59 -14.99
N HIS A 147 -23.35 -14.03 -13.94
CA HIS A 147 -23.27 -13.37 -12.65
C HIS A 147 -21.85 -13.37 -12.08
N ARG A 148 -21.20 -14.54 -12.08
CA ARG A 148 -19.80 -14.68 -11.65
C ARG A 148 -18.89 -13.74 -12.42
N LEU A 149 -19.01 -13.72 -13.75
CA LEU A 149 -18.22 -12.87 -14.62
C LEU A 149 -18.41 -11.38 -14.28
N GLN A 150 -19.63 -10.94 -13.96
CA GLN A 150 -19.90 -9.55 -13.57
C GLN A 150 -19.22 -9.17 -12.26
N VAL A 151 -19.26 -10.06 -11.26
CA VAL A 151 -18.59 -9.85 -9.97
C VAL A 151 -17.07 -9.84 -10.16
N GLU A 152 -16.50 -10.83 -10.86
CA GLU A 152 -15.08 -10.89 -11.17
C GLU A 152 -14.60 -9.65 -11.94
N ALA A 153 -15.40 -9.16 -12.90
CA ALA A 153 -15.09 -7.93 -13.63
C ALA A 153 -15.04 -6.69 -12.74
N ALA A 154 -15.90 -6.59 -11.72
CA ALA A 154 -15.85 -5.50 -10.75
C ALA A 154 -14.53 -5.50 -9.96
N PHE A 155 -14.10 -6.68 -9.49
CA PHE A 155 -12.81 -6.84 -8.80
C PHE A 155 -11.62 -6.61 -9.73
N ALA A 156 -11.68 -7.08 -10.98
CA ALA A 156 -10.61 -6.84 -11.95
C ALA A 156 -10.40 -5.35 -12.22
N ARG A 157 -11.50 -4.57 -12.35
CA ARG A 157 -11.41 -3.11 -12.45
C ARG A 157 -10.83 -2.47 -11.19
N TYR A 158 -11.24 -2.95 -10.01
CA TYR A 158 -10.70 -2.46 -8.75
C TYR A 158 -9.19 -2.68 -8.66
N VAL A 159 -8.70 -3.88 -8.97
CA VAL A 159 -7.26 -4.21 -8.95
C VAL A 159 -6.49 -3.38 -9.98
N ALA A 160 -7.04 -3.19 -11.18
CA ALA A 160 -6.41 -2.35 -12.20
C ALA A 160 -6.26 -0.89 -11.75
N ASN A 161 -7.23 -0.37 -10.99
CA ASN A 161 -7.20 0.99 -10.44
C ASN A 161 -6.41 1.11 -9.14
N ASN A 162 -6.11 -0.01 -8.47
CA ASN A 162 -5.40 -0.06 -7.19
C ASN A 162 -4.29 -1.13 -7.26
N PRO A 163 -3.26 -0.92 -8.11
CA PRO A 163 -2.16 -1.86 -8.22
C PRO A 163 -1.49 -2.04 -6.85
N PRO A 164 -1.02 -3.27 -6.53
CA PRO A 164 -0.30 -3.49 -5.27
C PRO A 164 0.93 -2.57 -5.21
N PRO A 165 1.28 -2.05 -4.03
CA PRO A 165 2.47 -1.22 -3.89
C PRO A 165 3.71 -2.00 -4.35
N ALA A 166 4.60 -1.33 -5.08
CA ALA A 166 5.84 -1.95 -5.54
C ALA A 166 6.65 -2.48 -4.34
N PRO A 167 7.35 -3.62 -4.47
CA PRO A 167 8.16 -4.15 -3.40
C PRO A 167 9.27 -3.15 -3.03
N PRO A 168 9.63 -3.04 -1.73
CA PRO A 168 10.71 -2.17 -1.33
C PRO A 168 12.04 -2.68 -1.89
N VAL A 169 12.84 -1.77 -2.42
CA VAL A 169 14.20 -2.06 -2.91
C VAL A 169 15.26 -1.82 -1.83
N ALA A 170 14.93 -1.03 -0.81
CA ALA A 170 15.78 -0.76 0.34
C ALA A 170 14.95 -0.56 1.61
N THR A 171 15.56 -0.85 2.75
CA THR A 171 15.04 -0.46 4.07
C THR A 171 16.11 0.36 4.77
N ILE A 172 15.82 1.63 5.06
CA ILE A 172 16.77 2.55 5.68
C ILE A 172 16.31 2.87 7.10
N ARG A 173 17.27 3.03 8.02
CA ARG A 173 17.03 3.58 9.36
C ARG A 173 17.82 4.86 9.49
N PHE A 174 17.12 5.99 9.59
CA PHE A 174 17.77 7.27 9.76
C PHE A 174 18.07 7.54 11.23
N THR A 175 19.25 8.09 11.51
CA THR A 175 19.47 8.77 12.78
C THR A 175 18.63 10.06 12.83
N ASP A 176 18.39 10.61 14.02
CA ASP A 176 17.64 11.87 14.14
C ASP A 176 18.18 12.99 13.23
N PRO A 177 19.49 13.32 13.20
CA PRO A 177 19.99 14.38 12.31
C PRO A 177 19.79 14.06 10.82
N GLN A 178 19.95 12.79 10.41
CA GLN A 178 19.70 12.38 9.03
C GLN A 178 18.22 12.52 8.65
N LEU A 179 17.31 12.19 9.56
CA LEU A 179 15.88 12.32 9.34
C LEU A 179 15.45 13.78 9.21
N GLN A 180 15.95 14.66 10.09
CA GLN A 180 15.68 16.09 9.99
C GLN A 180 16.25 16.67 8.69
N MET A 181 17.44 16.24 8.29
CA MET A 181 18.04 16.65 7.03
C MET A 181 17.21 16.22 5.82
N MET A 182 16.69 14.98 5.83
CA MET A 182 15.84 14.47 4.75
C MET A 182 14.51 15.25 4.66
N ARG A 183 13.90 15.55 5.80
CA ARG A 183 12.69 16.40 5.88
C ARG A 183 12.97 17.79 5.31
N LEU A 184 14.09 18.40 5.71
CA LEU A 184 14.50 19.70 5.22
C LEU A 184 14.72 19.69 3.71
N ALA A 185 15.43 18.69 3.19
CA ALA A 185 15.68 18.57 1.75
C ALA A 185 14.38 18.49 0.94
N LEU A 186 13.41 17.68 1.38
CA LEU A 186 12.12 17.59 0.69
C LEU A 186 11.31 18.89 0.78
N LEU A 187 11.24 19.51 1.96
CA LEU A 187 10.52 20.77 2.14
C LEU A 187 11.12 21.91 1.32
N LEU A 188 12.46 21.99 1.28
CA LEU A 188 13.18 22.96 0.48
C LEU A 188 12.82 22.78 -0.99
N VAL A 189 12.99 21.58 -1.54
CA VAL A 189 12.72 21.29 -2.94
C VAL A 189 11.24 21.49 -3.30
N HIS A 190 10.33 21.18 -2.38
CA HIS A 190 8.90 21.44 -2.55
C HIS A 190 8.60 22.96 -2.66
N SER A 191 9.28 23.80 -1.87
CA SER A 191 9.07 25.26 -1.86
C SER A 191 9.83 26.04 -2.95
N LEU A 192 10.93 25.49 -3.47
CA LEU A 192 11.80 26.20 -4.42
C LEU A 192 11.09 26.71 -5.69
N PRO A 193 10.18 25.95 -6.34
CA PRO A 193 9.50 26.41 -7.56
C PRO A 193 8.68 27.69 -7.37
N GLU A 194 8.15 27.93 -6.16
CA GLU A 194 7.32 29.10 -5.85
C GLU A 194 8.16 30.27 -5.32
N ALA A 195 9.41 30.02 -4.92
CA ALA A 195 10.26 30.99 -4.24
C ALA A 195 10.94 32.00 -5.19
N GLY A 196 10.94 31.76 -6.51
CA GLY A 196 11.49 32.71 -7.48
C GLY A 196 11.57 32.18 -8.91
N GLU A 197 12.03 33.05 -9.83
CA GLU A 197 12.09 32.75 -11.28
C GLU A 197 13.50 32.37 -11.79
N GLN A 198 14.44 32.06 -10.90
CA GLN A 198 15.82 31.75 -11.29
C GLN A 198 15.90 30.52 -12.21
N PRO A 199 16.87 30.46 -13.13
CA PRO A 199 17.05 29.32 -14.04
C PRO A 199 17.12 27.98 -13.30
N PHE A 200 17.85 27.92 -12.18
CA PHE A 200 17.92 26.75 -11.31
C PHE A 200 16.54 26.32 -10.78
N MET A 201 15.73 27.25 -10.26
CA MET A 201 14.41 26.94 -9.69
C MET A 201 13.45 26.40 -10.76
N ARG A 202 13.46 26.99 -11.96
CA ARG A 202 12.68 26.50 -13.11
C ARG A 202 13.15 25.11 -13.55
N ALA A 203 14.46 24.85 -13.53
CA ALA A 203 15.01 23.54 -13.86
C ALA A 203 14.63 22.48 -12.81
N VAL A 204 14.64 22.82 -11.52
CA VAL A 204 14.15 21.94 -10.43
C VAL A 204 12.65 21.66 -10.61
N ALA A 205 11.83 22.66 -10.92
CA ALA A 205 10.40 22.50 -11.16
C ALA A 205 10.08 21.58 -12.36
N ALA A 206 10.99 21.50 -13.33
CA ALA A 206 10.85 20.61 -14.49
C ALA A 206 11.18 19.14 -14.18
N LEU A 207 11.77 18.83 -13.02
CA LEU A 207 12.05 17.46 -12.63
C LEU A 207 10.79 16.80 -12.06
N GLU A 208 10.20 15.90 -12.86
CA GLU A 208 8.97 15.16 -12.51
C GLU A 208 8.99 14.53 -11.09
N PRO A 209 10.07 13.86 -10.61
CA PRO A 209 10.09 13.30 -9.26
C PRO A 209 10.07 14.34 -8.14
N LEU A 210 10.42 15.59 -8.44
CA LEU A 210 10.55 16.69 -7.49
C LEU A 210 9.38 17.69 -7.57
N GLN A 211 8.34 17.39 -8.35
CA GLN A 211 7.14 18.20 -8.37
C GLN A 211 6.40 18.12 -7.02
N PRO A 212 5.77 19.21 -6.54
CA PRO A 212 5.08 19.24 -5.24
C PRO A 212 4.14 18.05 -5.00
N VAL A 213 3.26 17.76 -5.97
CA VAL A 213 2.30 16.65 -5.92
C VAL A 213 2.98 15.28 -5.74
N ALA A 214 4.16 15.09 -6.33
CA ALA A 214 4.91 13.84 -6.22
C ALA A 214 5.66 13.71 -4.88
N LEU A 215 5.97 14.84 -4.21
CA LEU A 215 6.72 14.89 -2.95
C LEU A 215 5.82 14.79 -1.72
N GLU A 216 4.57 15.26 -1.80
CA GLU A 216 3.61 15.27 -0.67
C GLU A 216 3.49 13.93 0.07
N PRO A 217 3.35 12.76 -0.60
CA PRO A 217 3.29 11.48 0.10
C PRO A 217 4.55 11.17 0.91
N MET A 218 5.72 11.50 0.37
CA MET A 218 7.00 11.27 1.03
C MET A 218 7.20 12.24 2.20
N ILE A 219 6.80 13.50 2.05
CA ILE A 219 6.83 14.50 3.13
C ILE A 219 5.94 14.03 4.29
N ALA A 220 4.72 13.57 4.01
CA ALA A 220 3.82 13.05 5.04
C ALA A 220 4.40 11.82 5.75
N ARG A 221 4.94 10.86 4.99
CA ARG A 221 5.58 9.65 5.55
C ARG A 221 6.77 10.01 6.45
N LEU A 222 7.70 10.83 5.97
CA LEU A 222 8.86 11.24 6.77
C LEU A 222 8.46 12.11 7.97
N GLY A 223 7.37 12.88 7.88
CA GLY A 223 6.85 13.68 8.99
C GLY A 223 6.37 12.84 10.18
N GLN A 224 5.85 11.64 9.92
CA GLN A 224 5.36 10.72 10.96
C GLN A 224 6.45 9.77 11.48
N LEU A 225 7.49 9.51 10.67
CA LEU A 225 8.57 8.59 11.00
C LEU A 225 9.35 9.02 12.25
N GLN A 226 9.67 8.09 13.14
CA GLN A 226 10.55 8.32 14.28
C GLN A 226 12.02 8.00 13.97
N PRO A 227 12.99 8.60 14.68
CA PRO A 227 14.40 8.21 14.55
C PRO A 227 14.61 6.71 14.79
N ALA A 228 15.52 6.10 14.02
CA ALA A 228 15.86 4.66 14.02
C ALA A 228 14.72 3.69 13.62
N GLU A 229 13.55 4.21 13.27
CA GLU A 229 12.46 3.44 12.66
C GLU A 229 12.86 2.99 11.24
N ALA A 230 12.43 1.78 10.87
CA ALA A 230 12.74 1.22 9.56
C ALA A 230 11.80 1.81 8.51
N LEU A 231 12.38 2.47 7.51
CA LEU A 231 11.66 3.01 6.36
C LEU A 231 11.91 2.12 5.13
N PRO A 232 10.93 1.29 4.72
CA PRO A 232 10.98 0.61 3.44
C PRO A 232 10.74 1.63 2.31
N LEU A 233 11.57 1.58 1.29
CA LEU A 233 11.55 2.47 0.13
C LEU A 233 11.43 1.68 -1.17
N THR A 234 10.52 2.12 -2.02
CA THR A 234 10.46 1.67 -3.42
C THR A 234 11.51 2.39 -4.28
N MET A 235 11.78 1.91 -5.50
CA MET A 235 12.75 2.57 -6.39
C MET A 235 12.37 4.04 -6.71
N PRO A 236 11.12 4.39 -7.04
CA PRO A 236 10.73 5.78 -7.27
C PRO A 236 10.98 6.67 -6.05
N GLU A 237 10.67 6.17 -4.85
CA GLU A 237 10.88 6.88 -3.59
C GLU A 237 12.36 7.10 -3.30
N LEU A 238 13.20 6.08 -3.55
CA LEU A 238 14.65 6.20 -3.40
C LEU A 238 15.23 7.24 -4.38
N VAL A 239 14.76 7.26 -5.62
CA VAL A 239 15.13 8.26 -6.64
C VAL A 239 14.72 9.67 -6.19
N GLN A 240 13.52 9.83 -5.62
CA GLN A 240 13.04 11.11 -5.08
C GLN A 240 13.94 11.62 -3.95
N LEU A 241 14.22 10.78 -2.95
CA LEU A 241 15.10 11.15 -1.83
C LEU A 241 16.52 11.48 -2.32
N TYR A 242 17.05 10.69 -3.25
CA TYR A 242 18.36 10.92 -3.85
C TYR A 242 18.43 12.28 -4.56
N ALA A 243 17.45 12.57 -5.42
CA ALA A 243 17.40 13.82 -6.17
C ALA A 243 17.18 15.02 -5.24
N ALA A 244 16.29 14.91 -4.26
CA ALA A 244 16.04 15.98 -3.30
C ALA A 244 17.27 16.33 -2.45
N MET A 245 18.01 15.32 -2.00
CA MET A 245 19.26 15.52 -1.25
C MET A 245 20.34 16.21 -2.08
N GLN A 246 20.48 15.82 -3.35
CA GLN A 246 21.44 16.48 -4.26
C GLN A 246 21.06 17.94 -4.54
N VAL A 247 19.78 18.22 -4.81
CA VAL A 247 19.30 19.60 -5.00
C VAL A 247 19.49 20.43 -3.73
N CYS A 248 19.20 19.86 -2.57
CA CYS A 248 19.49 20.48 -1.27
C CYS A 248 20.97 20.83 -1.16
N GLY A 249 21.88 19.89 -1.45
CA GLY A 249 23.32 20.16 -1.50
C GLY A 249 23.70 21.32 -2.43
N MET A 250 23.12 21.38 -3.63
CA MET A 250 23.35 22.47 -4.59
C MET A 250 22.89 23.83 -4.06
N VAL A 251 21.73 23.90 -3.41
CA VAL A 251 21.23 25.14 -2.80
C VAL A 251 22.13 25.60 -1.65
N PHE A 252 22.61 24.68 -0.82
CA PHE A 252 23.48 25.03 0.32
C PHE A 252 24.89 25.49 -0.06
N VAL A 253 25.36 25.11 -1.25
CA VAL A 253 26.70 25.46 -1.78
C VAL A 253 26.65 26.66 -2.74
N SER A 254 25.46 27.11 -3.16
CA SER A 254 25.27 28.25 -4.07
C SER A 254 24.72 29.50 -3.38
N ASP A 255 24.80 30.64 -4.07
CA ASP A 255 24.25 31.93 -3.61
C ASP A 255 22.70 31.98 -3.66
N VAL A 256 22.05 30.87 -4.03
CA VAL A 256 20.58 30.74 -4.06
C VAL A 256 19.97 31.01 -2.68
N LEU A 257 20.63 30.57 -1.59
CA LEU A 257 20.21 30.89 -0.21
C LEU A 257 20.26 32.38 0.10
N GLY A 258 21.31 33.07 -0.38
CA GLY A 258 21.47 34.52 -0.23
C GLY A 258 20.40 35.27 -1.03
N THR A 259 20.08 34.79 -2.22
CA THR A 259 19.07 35.43 -3.09
C THR A 259 17.64 35.24 -2.58
N LEU A 260 17.37 34.13 -1.88
CA LEU A 260 16.09 33.85 -1.22
C LEU A 260 15.93 34.54 0.15
N GLY A 261 16.96 35.23 0.64
CA GLY A 261 16.96 35.85 1.97
C GLY A 261 16.93 34.85 3.13
N LEU A 262 17.14 33.55 2.85
CA LEU A 262 17.06 32.47 3.83
C LEU A 262 18.34 32.33 4.68
N GLU A 263 19.41 33.07 4.38
CA GLU A 263 20.62 33.08 5.19
C GLU A 263 20.39 33.55 6.64
N GLN A 264 19.35 34.36 6.89
CA GLN A 264 19.01 34.81 8.24
C GLN A 264 18.18 33.80 9.04
N ALA A 265 17.60 32.79 8.38
CA ALA A 265 16.80 31.74 9.02
C ALA A 265 17.63 30.52 9.45
N LEU A 266 18.89 30.44 9.00
CA LEU A 266 19.83 29.44 9.49
C LEU A 266 20.28 29.81 10.91
N PRO A 267 20.34 28.85 11.85
CA PRO A 267 20.73 29.12 13.23
C PRO A 267 22.11 29.77 13.26
N GLN A 268 22.15 31.06 13.61
CA GLN A 268 23.40 31.77 13.86
C GLN A 268 23.88 31.38 15.27
N PRO A 269 25.18 31.09 15.44
CA PRO A 269 25.73 30.91 16.79
C PRO A 269 25.52 32.21 17.56
N THR A 270 24.84 32.12 18.71
CA THR A 270 24.63 33.24 19.63
C THR A 270 25.97 33.80 20.09
N ALA A 271 26.05 35.12 20.23
CA ALA A 271 27.30 35.86 20.50
C ALA A 271 28.04 35.47 21.79
N GLU A 272 27.46 34.63 22.66
CA GLU A 272 28.15 34.08 23.85
C GLU A 272 29.18 32.99 23.51
N ASP A 273 29.04 32.26 22.38
CA ASP A 273 30.01 31.23 21.96
C ASP A 273 31.14 31.78 21.06
N ALA A 274 31.05 33.04 20.64
CA ALA A 274 32.02 33.67 19.75
C ALA A 274 33.33 34.09 20.45
N ALA A 275 33.37 34.08 21.79
CA ALA A 275 34.52 34.55 22.57
C ALA A 275 35.64 33.50 22.74
N THR A 276 35.43 32.24 22.34
CA THR A 276 36.39 31.15 22.60
C THR A 276 36.71 30.25 21.41
N SER A 277 36.24 30.52 20.19
CA SER A 277 36.62 29.72 19.00
C SER A 277 36.88 30.57 17.76
N PRO A 278 38.01 30.36 17.04
CA PRO A 278 38.23 31.01 15.76
C PRO A 278 37.41 30.31 14.66
N ALA A 279 36.62 31.11 13.92
CA ALA A 279 35.94 30.78 12.65
C ALA A 279 34.89 29.65 12.65
N ALA A 280 33.60 29.99 12.86
CA ALA A 280 32.48 29.04 12.72
C ALA A 280 31.26 29.49 11.87
N PRO A 281 31.41 30.00 10.62
CA PRO A 281 30.35 29.89 9.59
C PRO A 281 30.46 28.61 8.75
N ALA A 282 31.59 27.91 8.79
CA ALA A 282 31.87 26.75 7.93
C ALA A 282 31.28 25.42 8.43
N SER A 283 31.00 25.28 9.74
CA SER A 283 30.67 23.98 10.34
C SER A 283 29.30 23.43 9.94
N SER A 284 28.27 24.28 9.83
CA SER A 284 26.91 23.85 9.50
C SER A 284 26.75 23.48 8.02
N ARG A 285 27.28 24.30 7.09
CA ARG A 285 27.31 23.99 5.66
C ARG A 285 28.15 22.74 5.37
N GLN A 286 29.27 22.56 6.07
CA GLN A 286 30.11 21.37 5.93
C GLN A 286 29.43 20.10 6.45
N ALA A 287 28.74 20.16 7.59
CA ALA A 287 27.98 19.03 8.13
C ALA A 287 26.81 18.62 7.21
N VAL A 288 26.10 19.61 6.65
CA VAL A 288 25.07 19.40 5.62
C VAL A 288 25.66 18.73 4.38
N GLY A 289 26.80 19.23 3.88
CA GLY A 289 27.49 18.64 2.73
C GLY A 289 27.93 17.20 2.98
N GLU A 290 28.43 16.88 4.17
CA GLU A 290 28.83 15.51 4.54
C GLU A 290 27.63 14.56 4.63
N MET A 291 26.49 15.01 5.18
CA MET A 291 25.26 14.22 5.23
C MET A 291 24.67 13.97 3.82
N VAL A 292 24.70 14.97 2.93
CA VAL A 292 24.28 14.80 1.53
C VAL A 292 25.20 13.85 0.78
N SER A 293 26.52 14.05 0.92
CA SER A 293 27.53 13.22 0.25
C SER A 293 27.44 11.76 0.71
N SER A 294 27.36 11.51 2.01
CA SER A 294 27.27 10.15 2.56
C SER A 294 26.02 9.40 2.10
N PHE A 295 24.84 10.04 2.11
CA PHE A 295 23.62 9.41 1.60
C PHE A 295 23.70 9.12 0.10
N THR A 296 24.14 10.09 -0.69
CA THR A 296 24.19 9.95 -2.15
C THR A 296 25.25 8.94 -2.60
N GLN A 297 26.39 8.88 -1.92
CA GLN A 297 27.40 7.86 -2.11
C GLN A 297 26.87 6.47 -1.76
N TRP A 298 26.16 6.33 -0.63
CA TRP A 298 25.54 5.06 -0.26
C TRP A 298 24.55 4.57 -1.33
N VAL A 299 23.68 5.43 -1.87
CA VAL A 299 22.75 5.07 -2.95
C VAL A 299 23.51 4.57 -4.18
N GLN A 300 24.53 5.31 -4.62
CA GLN A 300 25.31 4.94 -5.80
C GLN A 300 26.09 3.64 -5.64
N GLN A 301 26.60 3.36 -4.43
CA GLN A 301 27.31 2.12 -4.12
C GLN A 301 26.38 0.91 -4.00
N THR A 302 25.17 1.12 -3.46
CA THR A 302 24.18 0.05 -3.25
C THR A 302 23.44 -0.29 -4.54
N PHE A 303 23.26 0.70 -5.44
CA PHE A 303 22.51 0.55 -6.69
C PHE A 303 23.34 1.00 -7.92
N PRO A 304 24.51 0.37 -8.17
CA PRO A 304 25.43 0.82 -9.23
C PRO A 304 24.85 0.61 -10.65
N ASP A 305 24.07 -0.46 -10.83
CA ASP A 305 23.53 -0.87 -12.14
C ASP A 305 22.05 -0.44 -12.33
N ALA A 306 21.48 0.32 -11.40
CA ALA A 306 20.08 0.74 -11.47
C ALA A 306 19.92 1.89 -12.49
N PRO A 307 19.21 1.68 -13.62
CA PRO A 307 19.07 2.70 -14.67
C PRO A 307 18.33 3.95 -14.17
N GLU A 308 17.41 3.81 -13.21
CA GLU A 308 16.66 4.92 -12.63
C GLU A 308 17.56 5.87 -11.85
N ILE A 309 18.50 5.32 -11.06
CA ILE A 309 19.48 6.09 -10.29
C ILE A 309 20.49 6.76 -11.24
N ALA A 310 20.95 6.06 -12.27
CA ALA A 310 21.81 6.64 -13.30
C ALA A 310 21.13 7.81 -14.02
N ALA A 311 19.86 7.65 -14.42
CA ALA A 311 19.07 8.70 -15.04
C ALA A 311 18.79 9.88 -14.08
N ALA A 312 18.54 9.61 -12.80
CA ALA A 312 18.39 10.65 -11.78
C ALA A 312 19.68 11.44 -11.60
N ARG A 313 20.84 10.77 -11.57
CA ARG A 313 22.15 11.41 -11.50
C ARG A 313 22.39 12.32 -12.70
N THR A 314 22.14 11.85 -13.92
CA THR A 314 22.30 12.69 -15.13
C THR A 314 21.39 13.92 -15.10
N ARG A 315 20.12 13.73 -14.71
CA ARG A 315 19.15 14.83 -14.60
C ARG A 315 19.55 15.87 -13.56
N VAL A 316 20.03 15.42 -12.40
CA VAL A 316 20.46 16.33 -11.34
C VAL A 316 21.78 17.01 -11.68
N LEU A 317 22.74 16.32 -12.29
CA LEU A 317 23.98 16.95 -12.75
C LEU A 317 23.73 18.08 -13.76
N ALA A 318 22.72 17.93 -14.63
CA ALA A 318 22.33 18.99 -15.56
C ALA A 318 21.76 20.25 -14.85
N LEU A 319 21.34 20.16 -13.58
CA LEU A 319 20.94 21.34 -12.82
C LEU A 319 22.13 22.23 -12.44
N ALA A 320 23.33 21.66 -12.34
CA ALA A 320 24.53 22.42 -12.00
C ALA A 320 24.85 23.49 -13.06
N ASP A 321 24.47 23.25 -14.33
CA ASP A 321 24.63 24.20 -15.43
C ASP A 321 23.67 25.41 -15.32
N ALA A 322 22.69 25.35 -14.41
CA ALA A 322 21.66 26.38 -14.21
C ALA A 322 21.83 27.19 -12.90
N LEU A 323 22.86 26.88 -12.10
CA LEU A 323 23.28 27.64 -10.91
C LEU A 323 24.02 28.92 -11.31
#